data_AF-A0A5B6TRG5-F1
#
_entry.id   AF-A0A5B6TRG5-F1
#
_cell.length_a   1.000
_cell.length_b   1.000
_cell.length_c   1.000
_cell.angle_alpha   90.00
_cell.angle_beta   90.00
_cell.angle_gamma   90.00
#
_symmetry.space_group_name_H-M   'P 1'
#
loop_
_entity.id
_entity.type
_entity.pdbx_description
1 polymer ?
#
loop_
_entity_poly.entity_id
_entity_poly.type
_entity_poly.pdbx_seq_one_letter_code
_entity_poly.pdbx_strand_id
1 'polypeptide(L)'
;MDVFDSAIRRKGDLAGVFEYDETEGPQNATAYFYLSEIKGQASEPVAGRIHIRSGAWAITGADVTVRWDRNERFVGLFIFGTLAAAFDTTTGARYGGGYGKDFNADIPWS
;
A
#
# COMPACT_ATOMS: atom_id res chain seq x y z
N MET A 1 13.86 3.93 -10.44
CA MET A 1 12.83 4.98 -10.40
C MET A 1 11.92 4.63 -9.26
N ASP A 2 11.76 5.54 -8.32
CA ASP A 2 10.96 5.26 -7.14
C ASP A 2 9.52 5.67 -7.44
N VAL A 3 8.57 4.76 -7.22
CA VAL A 3 7.13 5.05 -7.36
C VAL A 3 6.53 5.08 -5.97
N PHE A 4 5.85 6.17 -5.67
CA PHE A 4 5.30 6.43 -4.35
C PHE A 4 3.91 7.03 -4.46
N ASP A 5 3.01 6.56 -3.58
CA ASP A 5 1.76 7.25 -3.32
C ASP A 5 1.34 7.05 -1.86
N SER A 6 0.55 7.98 -1.32
CA SER A 6 0.10 7.90 0.07
C SER A 6 -1.23 8.61 0.29
N ALA A 7 -1.98 8.13 1.28
CA ALA A 7 -3.20 8.80 1.74
C ALA A 7 -3.27 8.84 3.25
N ILE A 8 -3.31 10.06 3.79
CA ILE A 8 -3.53 10.31 5.22
C ILE A 8 -5.02 10.22 5.52
N ARG A 9 -5.39 9.46 6.55
CA ARG A 9 -6.77 9.40 7.07
C ARG A 9 -7.19 10.78 7.54
N ARG A 10 -8.45 11.21 7.35
CA ARG A 10 -8.88 12.58 7.75
C ARG A 10 -8.60 12.92 9.21
N LYS A 11 -8.68 11.93 10.10
CA LYS A 11 -8.36 12.10 11.52
C LYS A 11 -6.87 12.45 11.77
N GLY A 12 -6.00 12.16 10.81
CA GLY A 12 -4.57 12.46 10.87
C GLY A 12 -3.75 11.50 11.72
N ASP A 13 -4.29 10.34 12.07
CA ASP A 13 -3.65 9.34 12.93
C ASP A 13 -3.00 8.18 12.16
N LEU A 14 -3.45 7.91 10.93
CA LEU A 14 -2.96 6.83 10.09
C LEU A 14 -2.73 7.29 8.65
N ALA A 15 -1.79 6.64 7.96
CA ALA A 15 -1.60 6.76 6.52
C ALA A 15 -1.43 5.38 5.87
N GLY A 16 -2.05 5.19 4.70
CA GLY A 16 -1.61 4.16 3.77
C GLY A 16 -0.48 4.71 2.92
N VAL A 17 0.55 3.91 2.70
CA VAL A 17 1.74 4.31 1.94
C VAL A 17 2.16 3.18 1.01
N PHE A 18 2.28 3.47 -0.27
CA PHE A 18 2.89 2.57 -1.24
C PHE A 18 4.28 3.07 -1.61
N GLU A 19 5.21 2.13 -1.70
CA GLU A 19 6.58 2.37 -2.13
C GLU A 19 7.02 1.24 -3.05
N TYR A 20 7.57 1.61 -4.19
CA TYR A 20 8.36 0.74 -5.05
C TYR A 20 9.76 1.32 -5.16
N ASP A 21 10.72 0.62 -4.57
CA ASP A 21 12.12 1.02 -4.46
C ASP A 21 12.95 0.20 -5.45
N GLU A 22 13.71 0.90 -6.30
CA GLU A 22 14.65 0.31 -7.26
C GLU A 22 16.12 0.69 -6.99
N THR A 23 16.45 1.18 -5.79
CA THR A 23 17.79 1.70 -5.44
C THR A 23 18.90 0.68 -5.61
N GLU A 24 18.65 -0.60 -5.31
CA GLU A 24 19.59 -1.71 -5.53
C GLU A 24 19.55 -2.29 -6.96
N GLY A 25 18.91 -1.58 -7.88
CA GLY A 25 18.74 -1.94 -9.29
C GLY A 25 17.45 -2.74 -9.57
N PRO A 26 16.99 -2.77 -10.84
CA PRO A 26 15.66 -3.30 -11.18
C PRO A 26 15.42 -4.76 -10.79
N GLN A 27 16.47 -5.59 -10.74
CA GLN A 27 16.31 -7.00 -10.36
C GLN A 27 16.08 -7.20 -8.86
N ASN A 28 16.56 -6.25 -8.04
CA ASN A 28 16.41 -6.27 -6.59
C ASN A 28 15.29 -5.35 -6.11
N ALA A 29 14.55 -4.74 -7.04
CA ALA A 29 13.48 -3.83 -6.72
C ALA A 29 12.41 -4.50 -5.86
N THR A 30 11.83 -3.76 -4.91
CA THR A 30 10.75 -4.27 -4.06
C THR A 30 9.63 -3.26 -3.92
N ALA A 31 8.39 -3.76 -4.00
CA ALA A 31 7.18 -3.00 -3.80
C ALA A 31 6.49 -3.44 -2.51
N TYR A 32 6.18 -2.48 -1.65
CA TYR A 32 5.47 -2.69 -0.40
C TYR A 32 4.30 -1.71 -0.24
N PHE A 33 3.28 -2.17 0.47
CA PHE A 33 2.18 -1.35 0.94
C PHE A 33 2.16 -1.36 2.46
N TYR A 34 2.22 -0.18 3.06
CA TYR A 34 2.34 0.03 4.48
C TYR A 34 1.09 0.71 5.03
N LEU A 35 0.76 0.36 6.26
CA LEU A 35 -0.07 1.16 7.16
C LEU A 35 0.88 1.79 8.18
N SER A 36 0.90 3.12 8.26
CA SER A 36 1.78 3.86 9.15
C SER A 36 0.97 4.65 10.17
N GLU A 37 1.41 4.65 11.43
CA GLU A 37 0.89 5.57 12.44
C GLU A 37 1.54 6.94 12.29
N ILE A 38 0.75 8.00 12.43
CA ILE A 38 1.26 9.37 12.42
C ILE A 38 1.39 9.82 13.88
N LYS A 39 2.62 9.75 14.41
CA LYS A 39 2.97 10.17 15.79
C LYS A 39 4.06 11.24 15.79
N GLY A 40 3.69 12.52 15.64
CA GLY A 40 4.64 13.63 15.83
C GLY A 40 5.94 13.53 15.00
N GLN A 41 7.05 14.06 15.54
CA GLN A 41 8.36 14.19 14.86
C GLN A 41 9.33 13.01 15.08
N ALA A 42 8.93 11.95 15.78
CA ALA A 42 9.81 10.80 16.01
C ALA A 42 9.50 9.69 15.00
N SER A 43 10.55 9.09 14.44
CA SER A 43 10.42 7.94 13.56
C SER A 43 9.86 6.73 14.31
N GLU A 44 8.85 6.11 13.67
CA GLU A 44 8.29 4.74 13.84
C GLU A 44 6.97 4.57 14.63
N PRO A 45 6.14 3.53 14.32
CA PRO A 45 6.38 2.40 13.41
C PRO A 45 5.30 2.19 12.35
N VAL A 46 5.69 1.53 11.27
CA VAL A 46 4.78 0.84 10.35
C VAL A 46 3.87 -0.10 11.18
N ALA A 47 2.57 0.21 11.27
CA ALA A 47 1.56 -0.63 11.92
C ALA A 47 1.31 -1.95 11.16
N GLY A 48 1.56 -1.95 9.85
CA GLY A 48 1.46 -3.14 9.03
C GLY A 48 2.16 -2.97 7.70
N ARG A 49 2.64 -4.09 7.14
CA ARG A 49 3.18 -4.14 5.78
C ARG A 49 2.60 -5.32 5.02
N ILE A 50 2.39 -5.12 3.72
CA ILE A 50 2.01 -6.14 2.75
C ILE A 50 3.04 -6.06 1.63
N HIS A 51 3.68 -7.20 1.33
CA HIS A 51 4.55 -7.31 0.17
C HIS A 51 3.71 -7.38 -1.10
N ILE A 52 3.99 -6.48 -2.04
CA ILE A 52 3.25 -6.39 -3.30
C ILE A 52 4.00 -7.17 -4.37
N ARG A 53 5.28 -6.89 -4.58
CA ARG A 53 6.05 -7.49 -5.67
C ARG A 53 7.56 -7.37 -5.43
N SER A 54 8.32 -8.28 -6.02
CA SER A 54 9.77 -8.17 -6.16
C SER A 54 10.17 -8.20 -7.64
N GLY A 55 11.31 -7.59 -7.94
CA GLY A 55 11.89 -7.49 -9.26
C GLY A 55 11.25 -6.40 -10.12
N ALA A 56 11.83 -6.26 -11.32
CA ALA A 56 11.53 -5.16 -12.21
C ALA A 56 10.03 -5.08 -12.54
N TRP A 57 9.54 -3.85 -12.51
CA TRP A 57 8.14 -3.57 -12.76
C TRP A 57 7.99 -2.29 -13.59
N ALA A 58 7.43 -2.44 -14.79
CA ALA A 58 7.04 -1.32 -15.62
C ALA A 58 5.76 -0.69 -15.07
N ILE A 59 5.90 0.21 -14.10
CA ILE A 59 4.81 0.97 -13.48
C ILE A 59 5.23 2.43 -13.29
N THR A 60 4.25 3.33 -13.27
CA THR A 60 4.44 4.75 -12.98
C THR A 60 3.54 5.19 -11.82
N GLY A 61 3.77 6.39 -11.29
CA GLY A 61 2.89 6.96 -10.26
C GLY A 61 1.43 7.12 -10.70
N ALA A 62 1.16 7.25 -12.01
CA ALA A 62 -0.22 7.35 -12.53
C ALA A 62 -0.98 6.02 -12.46
N ASP A 63 -0.27 4.91 -12.38
CA ASP A 63 -0.85 3.56 -12.32
C ASP A 63 -1.18 3.13 -10.88
N VAL A 64 -0.71 3.89 -9.89
CA VAL A 64 -0.85 3.61 -8.46
C VAL A 64 -1.78 4.63 -7.83
N THR A 65 -2.67 4.16 -6.97
CA THR A 65 -3.44 5.04 -6.10
C THR A 65 -3.65 4.40 -4.75
N VAL A 66 -3.29 5.12 -3.68
CA VAL A 66 -3.65 4.80 -2.31
C VAL A 66 -4.84 5.65 -1.92
N ARG A 67 -5.88 5.03 -1.39
CA ARG A 67 -7.05 5.76 -0.90
C ARG A 67 -7.74 5.05 0.24
N TRP A 68 -8.45 5.85 1.03
CA TRP A 68 -9.35 5.35 2.05
C TRP A 68 -10.72 5.02 1.44
N ASP A 69 -11.39 4.02 2.02
CA ASP A 69 -12.81 3.77 1.75
C ASP A 69 -13.69 4.90 2.32
N ARG A 70 -14.99 4.85 2.05
CA ARG A 70 -15.89 5.96 2.42
C ARG A 70 -15.92 6.22 3.93
N ASN A 71 -15.83 5.15 4.73
CA ASN A 71 -15.89 5.22 6.19
C ASN A 71 -14.50 5.34 6.83
N GLU A 72 -13.46 5.42 6.01
CA GLU A 72 -12.06 5.36 6.41
C GLU A 72 -11.71 4.18 7.31
N ARG A 73 -12.45 3.07 7.21
CA ARG A 73 -12.12 1.80 7.86
C ARG A 73 -10.98 1.11 7.15
N PHE A 74 -11.02 1.11 5.82
CA PHE A 74 -10.03 0.46 4.97
C PHE A 74 -9.15 1.49 4.29
N VAL A 75 -7.86 1.18 4.20
CA VAL A 75 -6.96 1.84 3.26
C VAL A 75 -6.49 0.83 2.23
N GLY A 76 -6.62 1.19 0.96
CA GLY A 76 -6.46 0.29 -0.16
C GLY A 76 -5.42 0.80 -1.14
N LEU A 77 -4.63 -0.13 -1.65
CA LEU A 77 -3.74 0.06 -2.77
C LEU A 77 -4.45 -0.36 -4.06
N PHE A 78 -4.57 0.57 -4.99
CA PHE A 78 -5.06 0.34 -6.33
C PHE A 78 -3.89 0.37 -7.31
N ILE A 79 -3.80 -0.66 -8.15
CA ILE A 79 -2.81 -0.78 -9.20
C ILE A 79 -3.57 -0.96 -10.52
N PHE A 80 -3.32 -0.10 -11.50
CA PHE A 80 -4.10 0.02 -12.73
C PHE A 80 -5.62 0.11 -12.44
N GLY A 81 -6.00 0.85 -11.40
CA GLY A 81 -7.40 1.03 -10.98
C GLY A 81 -8.03 -0.16 -10.28
N THR A 82 -7.33 -1.28 -10.11
CA THR A 82 -7.86 -2.49 -9.42
C THR A 82 -7.31 -2.59 -8.01
N LEU A 83 -8.17 -2.91 -7.04
CA LEU A 83 -7.78 -3.09 -5.65
C LEU A 83 -6.86 -4.30 -5.52
N ALA A 84 -5.62 -4.05 -5.10
CA ALA A 84 -4.54 -5.03 -5.04
C ALA A 84 -4.21 -5.49 -3.62
N ALA A 85 -4.37 -4.60 -2.66
CA ALA A 85 -4.15 -4.88 -1.25
C ALA A 85 -4.95 -3.90 -0.39
N ALA A 86 -5.29 -4.30 0.83
CA ALA A 86 -5.94 -3.43 1.79
C ALA A 86 -5.59 -3.77 3.24
N PHE A 87 -5.65 -2.76 4.09
CA PHE A 87 -5.66 -2.92 5.54
C PHE A 87 -7.04 -2.60 6.09
N ASP A 88 -7.56 -3.43 6.99
CA ASP A 88 -8.71 -3.10 7.83
C ASP A 88 -8.22 -2.55 9.16
N THR A 89 -8.42 -1.25 9.39
CA THR A 89 -7.96 -0.59 10.62
C THR A 89 -8.78 -0.94 11.86
N THR A 90 -9.95 -1.56 11.67
CA THR A 90 -10.83 -1.99 12.78
C THR A 90 -10.46 -3.37 13.30
N THR A 91 -10.15 -4.31 12.40
CA THR A 91 -9.81 -5.70 12.77
C THR A 91 -8.31 -5.96 12.80
N GLY A 92 -7.50 -5.10 12.18
CA GLY A 92 -6.08 -5.30 11.95
C GLY A 92 -5.78 -6.28 10.80
N ALA A 93 -6.80 -6.74 10.06
CA ALA A 93 -6.65 -7.67 8.96
C ALA A 93 -5.90 -7.05 7.77
N ARG A 94 -5.21 -7.91 7.02
CA ARG A 94 -4.42 -7.57 5.83
C ARG A 94 -4.89 -8.43 4.67
N TYR A 95 -5.13 -7.82 3.53
CA TYR A 95 -5.67 -8.49 2.35
C TYR A 95 -4.80 -8.23 1.12
N GLY A 96 -4.70 -9.22 0.25
CA GLY A 96 -3.97 -9.12 -1.02
C GLY A 96 -2.45 -9.22 -0.87
N GLY A 97 -1.73 -8.56 -1.79
CA GLY A 97 -0.29 -8.73 -1.98
C GLY A 97 0.04 -9.75 -3.08
N GLY A 98 1.34 -9.97 -3.33
CA GLY A 98 1.79 -10.95 -4.34
C GLY A 98 1.28 -10.65 -5.77
N TYR A 99 1.26 -9.37 -6.15
CA TYR A 99 0.79 -8.89 -7.44
C TYR A 99 1.43 -9.67 -8.59
N GLY A 100 0.59 -10.36 -9.37
CA GLY A 100 1.00 -11.21 -10.50
C GLY A 100 1.05 -12.72 -10.23
N LYS A 101 1.07 -13.19 -8.96
CA LYS A 101 0.97 -14.63 -8.63
C LYS A 101 -0.43 -15.05 -8.19
N ASP A 102 -1.15 -14.20 -7.45
CA ASP A 102 -2.48 -14.50 -6.90
C ASP A 102 -3.40 -13.26 -6.90
N PHE A 103 -3.57 -12.63 -8.07
CA PHE A 103 -4.37 -11.41 -8.19
C PHE A 103 -5.87 -11.73 -8.28
N ASN A 104 -6.45 -12.24 -7.19
CA ASN A 104 -7.89 -12.43 -6.99
C ASN A 104 -8.22 -12.59 -5.49
N ALA A 105 -7.62 -11.76 -4.64
CA ALA A 105 -8.01 -11.72 -3.24
C ALA A 105 -9.44 -11.15 -3.14
N ASP A 106 -10.34 -11.86 -2.45
CA ASP A 106 -11.69 -11.37 -2.17
C ASP A 106 -11.57 -10.32 -1.05
N ILE A 107 -11.34 -9.07 -1.44
CA ILE A 107 -11.09 -7.96 -0.52
C ILE A 107 -12.40 -7.22 -0.28
N PRO A 108 -12.93 -7.21 0.96
CA PRO A 108 -14.11 -6.42 1.29
C PRO A 108 -13.78 -4.93 1.15
N TRP A 109 -14.41 -4.25 0.18
CA TRP A 109 -14.18 -2.84 -0.12
C TRP A 109 -15.49 -2.12 -0.43
N SER A 110 -15.74 -0.94 0.19
CA SER A 110 -16.96 -0.14 -0.03
C SER A 110 -16.74 1.35 0.14
#